data_AF-A0A353H9G3-F1
#
_entry.id   AF-A0A353H9G3-F1
#
_cell.length_a   1.000
_cell.length_b   1.000
_cell.length_c   1.000
_cell.angle_alpha   90.00
_cell.angle_beta   90.00
_cell.angle_gamma   90.00
#
_symmetry.space_group_name_H-M   'P 1'
#
loop_
_entity.id
_entity.type
_entity.pdbx_description
1 polymer ?
#
loop_
_entity_poly.entity_id
_entity_poly.type
_entity_poly.pdbx_seq_one_letter_code
_entity_poly.pdbx_strand_id
1 'polypeptide(L)'
;MENNQDKFVCANCGYTADGKFAGDICPVCGMTYWKCGNCGYLITAATPPEECPQCKEKCEFLNVTCYTPECGGPGNIDPRL
;
A
#
# COMPACT_ATOMS: atom_id res chain seq x y z
N MET A 1 -13.98 -28.67 2.05
CA MET A 1 -14.57 -27.65 1.17
C MET A 1 -13.65 -26.44 1.26
N GLU A 2 -12.60 -26.44 0.46
CA GLU A 2 -11.57 -25.40 0.51
C GLU A 2 -11.82 -24.44 -0.65
N ASN A 3 -12.43 -23.29 -0.33
CA ASN A 3 -12.40 -22.12 -1.20
C ASN A 3 -12.05 -20.91 -0.32
N ASN A 4 -10.87 -20.96 0.29
CA ASN A 4 -10.26 -19.77 0.86
C ASN A 4 -9.65 -18.98 -0.30
N GLN A 5 -10.51 -18.35 -1.09
CA GLN A 5 -10.10 -17.36 -2.07
C GLN A 5 -9.77 -16.10 -1.27
N ASP A 6 -8.49 -15.87 -1.01
CA ASP A 6 -7.99 -14.63 -0.39
C ASP A 6 -8.34 -13.46 -1.32
N LYS A 7 -9.51 -12.85 -1.11
CA LYS A 7 -10.00 -11.73 -1.89
C LYS A 7 -9.27 -10.48 -1.45
N PHE A 8 -8.51 -9.87 -2.38
CA PHE A 8 -7.74 -8.66 -2.10
C PHE A 8 -8.61 -7.43 -2.34
N VAL A 9 -8.97 -6.72 -1.26
CA VAL A 9 -9.81 -5.52 -1.32
C VAL A 9 -8.95 -4.28 -1.18
N CYS A 10 -9.04 -3.35 -2.15
CA CYS A 10 -8.35 -2.08 -2.10
C CYS A 10 -8.99 -1.16 -1.05
N ALA A 11 -8.22 -0.70 -0.07
CA ALA A 11 -8.71 0.20 0.98
C ALA A 11 -9.08 1.61 0.48
N ASN A 12 -8.57 2.03 -0.69
CA ASN A 12 -8.84 3.37 -1.24
C ASN A 12 -10.17 3.44 -2.02
N CYS A 13 -10.50 2.41 -2.79
CA CYS A 13 -11.68 2.41 -3.67
C CYS A 13 -12.65 1.24 -3.43
N GLY A 14 -12.31 0.28 -2.58
CA GLY A 14 -13.13 -0.92 -2.32
C GLY A 14 -13.05 -1.99 -3.41
N TYR A 15 -12.20 -1.81 -4.44
CA TYR A 15 -12.07 -2.77 -5.52
C TYR A 15 -11.55 -4.11 -5.00
N THR A 16 -12.28 -5.18 -5.29
CA THR A 16 -11.91 -6.55 -4.92
C THR A 16 -11.34 -7.27 -6.13
N ALA A 17 -10.17 -7.88 -6.00
CA ALA A 17 -9.61 -8.75 -7.03
C ALA A 17 -9.52 -10.20 -6.53
N ASP A 18 -9.77 -11.14 -7.46
CA ASP A 18 -9.60 -12.58 -7.27
C ASP A 18 -8.13 -13.03 -7.26
N GLY A 19 -7.18 -12.10 -7.32
CA GLY A 19 -5.74 -12.35 -7.29
C GLY A 19 -4.95 -11.13 -6.81
N LYS A 20 -3.66 -11.32 -6.51
CA LYS A 20 -2.77 -10.22 -6.09
C LYS A 20 -2.67 -9.15 -7.17
N PHE A 21 -2.72 -7.89 -6.75
CA PHE A 21 -2.47 -6.76 -7.64
C PHE A 21 -1.05 -6.84 -8.22
N ALA A 22 -0.91 -6.56 -9.52
CA ALA A 22 0.41 -6.53 -10.16
C ALA A 22 1.21 -5.33 -9.64
N GLY A 23 2.28 -5.59 -8.89
CA GLY A 23 3.09 -4.54 -8.27
C GLY A 23 2.33 -3.68 -7.25
N ASP A 24 1.31 -4.26 -6.62
CA ASP A 24 0.61 -3.65 -5.47
C ASP A 24 -0.11 -2.33 -5.80
N ILE A 25 -0.38 -2.15 -7.09
CA ILE A 25 -1.13 -1.05 -7.67
C ILE A 25 -2.55 -1.55 -7.95
N CYS A 26 -3.53 -0.92 -7.31
CA CYS A 26 -4.91 -1.22 -7.62
C CYS A 26 -5.20 -0.91 -9.11
N PRO A 27 -5.74 -1.84 -9.91
CA PRO A 27 -5.99 -1.60 -11.34
C PRO A 27 -7.11 -0.57 -11.59
N VAL A 28 -7.92 -0.28 -10.57
CA VAL A 28 -9.03 0.69 -10.67
C VAL A 28 -8.57 2.10 -10.31
N CYS A 29 -7.94 2.30 -9.16
CA CYS A 29 -7.54 3.63 -8.72
C CYS A 29 -6.04 3.95 -8.94
N GLY A 30 -5.23 2.99 -9.38
CA GLY A 30 -3.82 3.20 -9.69
C GLY A 30 -2.96 3.66 -8.50
N MET A 31 -3.42 3.44 -7.27
CA MET A 31 -2.79 3.98 -6.06
C MET A 31 -2.21 2.88 -5.18
N THR A 32 -1.10 3.21 -4.53
CA THR A 32 -0.31 2.35 -3.64
C THR A 32 0.11 3.15 -2.40
N TYR A 33 0.22 2.50 -1.25
CA TYR A 33 0.72 3.10 -0.02
C TYR A 33 2.22 2.89 0.12
N TRP A 34 2.91 4.00 0.34
CA TRP A 34 4.35 4.08 0.47
C TRP A 34 4.72 4.64 1.84
N LYS A 35 5.66 3.99 2.53
CA LYS A 35 6.21 4.45 3.80
C LYS A 35 7.65 4.88 3.58
N CYS A 36 7.98 6.11 3.95
CA CYS A 36 9.35 6.59 3.96
C CYS A 36 10.18 5.73 4.91
N GLY A 37 11.23 5.11 4.40
CA GLY A 37 12.14 4.28 5.20
C GLY A 37 12.96 5.08 6.21
N ASN A 38 13.09 6.39 6.03
CA ASN A 38 13.85 7.27 6.94
C ASN A 38 12.97 7.77 8.10
N CYS A 39 11.87 8.47 7.80
CA CYS A 39 11.04 9.14 8.81
C CYS A 39 9.70 8.45 9.10
N GLY A 40 9.36 7.38 8.37
CA GLY A 40 8.09 6.68 8.51
C GLY A 40 6.87 7.40 7.92
N TYR A 41 7.07 8.49 7.18
CA TYR A 41 5.98 9.23 6.52
C TYR A 41 5.23 8.34 5.51
N LEU A 42 3.91 8.33 5.60
CA LEU A 42 3.04 7.56 4.71
C LEU A 42 2.49 8.46 3.61
N ILE A 43 2.67 8.04 2.37
CA ILE A 43 2.13 8.71 1.18
C ILE A 43 1.38 7.70 0.31
N THR A 44 0.22 8.11 -0.20
CA THR A 44 -0.54 7.33 -1.17
C THR A 44 -0.28 7.89 -2.56
N ALA A 45 0.37 7.12 -3.42
CA ALA A 45 0.72 7.54 -4.78
C ALA A 45 0.89 6.31 -5.70
N ALA A 46 0.78 6.51 -7.02
CA ALA A 46 1.11 5.47 -7.99
C ALA A 46 2.60 5.10 -7.95
N THR A 47 3.45 6.11 -7.76
CA THR A 47 4.90 5.99 -7.63
C THR A 47 5.39 6.91 -6.52
N PRO A 48 6.36 6.48 -5.69
CA PRO A 48 6.86 7.30 -4.61
C PRO A 48 7.76 8.43 -5.16
N PRO A 49 7.82 9.59 -4.50
CA PRO A 49 8.78 10.63 -4.84
C PRO A 49 10.20 10.25 -4.43
N GLU A 50 11.22 10.80 -5.10
CA GLU A 50 12.62 10.63 -4.67
C GLU A 50 12.92 11.34 -3.35
N GLU A 51 12.27 12.49 -3.11
CA GLU A 51 12.43 13.29 -1.90
C GLU A 51 11.16 13.18 -1.05
N CYS A 52 11.34 12.88 0.24
CA CYS A 52 10.22 12.77 1.16
C CYS A 52 9.70 14.18 1.53
N PRO A 53 8.40 14.48 1.39
CA PRO A 53 7.87 15.81 1.71
C PRO A 53 7.91 16.15 3.21
N GLN A 54 8.07 15.14 4.07
CA GLN A 54 8.11 15.32 5.51
C GLN A 54 9.53 15.59 6.05
N CYS A 55 10.51 14.76 5.70
CA CYS A 55 11.90 14.98 6.12
C CYS A 55 12.72 15.81 5.11
N LYS A 56 12.23 16.02 3.89
CA LYS A 56 12.89 16.77 2.80
C LYS A 56 14.27 16.21 2.45
N GLU A 57 14.40 14.90 2.58
CA GLU A 57 15.61 14.16 2.23
C GLU A 57 15.28 13.14 1.16
N LYS A 58 16.29 12.75 0.39
CA LYS A 58 16.17 11.63 -0.55
C LYS A 58 16.04 10.34 0.25
N CYS A 59 14.91 9.66 0.11
CA CYS A 59 14.57 8.50 0.93
C CYS A 59 13.95 7.41 0.07
N GLU A 60 14.28 6.16 0.40
CA GLU A 60 13.59 5.02 -0.18
C GLU A 60 12.21 4.88 0.46
N PHE A 61 11.21 4.71 -0.39
CA PHE A 61 9.84 4.47 0.02
C PHE A 61 9.52 2.99 -0.11
N LEU A 62 9.19 2.38 1.03
CA LEU A 62 8.80 0.99 1.11
C LEU A 62 7.32 0.87 0.79
N ASN A 63 6.98 -0.08 -0.07
CA ASN A 63 5.58 -0.40 -0.33
C ASN A 63 4.99 -1.08 0.91
N VAL A 64 4.03 -0.41 1.54
CA VAL A 64 3.33 -0.92 2.73
C VAL A 64 1.86 -1.18 2.43
N THR A 65 1.51 -1.28 1.15
CA THR A 65 0.16 -1.69 0.73
C THR A 65 -0.02 -3.12 1.19
N CYS A 66 -0.80 -3.25 2.24
CA CYS A 66 -0.96 -4.52 2.90
C CYS A 66 -2.18 -5.22 2.29
N TYR A 67 -2.02 -6.53 2.10
CA TYR A 67 -2.86 -7.34 1.22
C TYR A 67 -3.97 -8.07 1.99
N THR A 68 -4.22 -7.69 3.24
CA THR A 68 -5.26 -8.29 4.08
C THR A 68 -6.31 -7.23 4.43
N PRO A 69 -7.59 -7.58 4.58
CA PRO A 69 -8.65 -6.63 4.92
C PRO A 69 -8.41 -5.88 6.24
N GLU A 70 -7.44 -6.33 7.04
CA GLU A 70 -7.06 -5.79 8.34
C GLU A 70 -5.94 -4.74 8.25
N CYS A 71 -5.38 -4.51 7.06
CA CYS A 71 -4.09 -3.84 6.89
C CYS A 71 -4.02 -3.24 5.48
N GLY A 72 -3.90 -1.91 5.37
CA GLY A 72 -3.80 -1.17 4.10
C GLY A 72 -4.45 0.22 4.10
N GLY A 73 -4.87 0.76 5.25
CA GLY A 73 -5.52 2.07 5.36
C GLY A 73 -4.84 3.00 6.38
N PRO A 74 -5.22 4.29 6.44
CA PRO A 74 -4.76 5.19 7.50
C PRO A 74 -5.13 4.59 8.87
N GLY A 75 -4.12 4.12 9.62
CA GLY A 75 -4.27 3.46 10.91
C GLY A 75 -4.07 1.94 10.91
N ASN A 76 -3.98 1.30 9.73
CA ASN A 76 -3.73 -0.14 9.60
C ASN A 76 -2.55 -0.34 8.64
N ILE A 77 -1.35 0.04 9.06
CA ILE A 77 -0.11 -0.22 8.32
C ILE A 77 0.49 -1.52 8.86
N ASP A 78 1.12 -2.33 8.00
CA ASP A 78 1.80 -3.54 8.45
C ASP A 78 2.82 -3.17 9.55
N PRO A 79 2.66 -3.66 10.78
CA PRO A 79 3.52 -3.28 11.90
C PRO A 79 4.92 -3.90 11.85
N ARG A 80 5.19 -4.78 10.88
CA ARG A 80 6.49 -5.45 10.67
C ARG A 80 7.40 -4.66 9.71
N LEU A 81 6.87 -3.63 9.05
CA LEU A 81 7.56 -2.65 8.20
C LEU A 81 7.68 -1.31 8.93
#